data_AF-A0A1L7XH32-F1
#
_entry.id   AF-A0A1L7XH32-F1
#
_cell.length_a   1.000
_cell.length_b   1.000
_cell.length_c   1.000
_cell.angle_alpha   90.00
_cell.angle_beta   90.00
_cell.angle_gamma   90.00
#
_symmetry.space_group_name_H-M   'P 1'
#
loop_
_entity.id
_entity.type
_entity.pdbx_description
1 polymer ?
#
loop_
_entity_poly.entity_id
_entity_poly.type
_entity_poly.pdbx_seq_one_letter_code
_entity_poly.pdbx_strand_id
1 'polypeptide(L)'
;MAEVFGVVTGVLGLLPLCRDGLGMIKDVFDAAGTLGLAVGRLELQQDRYDEWREIWRDDNGEYDIKFEAYAKSNPAAAKRVQRQLALMTQAMFDVNALEDQYGIKADRWPDRIDAKDLGRFRLKEGENITFETQGIFLERCKLNMNFIKRCKFVFRRKEAVWNNLIDLIKEYNENLAMYGPKYELEKMFKAEFEVLRNLQLEQLRRRADAATYEANHSPPESEEKAHFQTYSLAAQFSSVVKFERQHTAYKFTMRDFRLDPSYAKILRRRADAATYEANHSPPESEEKAHFQTYSLAAQFSSVVKFERQHTAYKFTMRDFRLDPSYAVSSSAGSSTMALLFDYPVRKENAS
;
A
#
# COMPACT_ATOMS: atom_id res chain seq x y z
N MET A 1 15.05 35.33 -8.18
CA MET A 1 15.81 34.57 -7.15
C MET A 1 15.14 34.67 -5.78
N ALA A 2 14.86 35.86 -5.23
CA ALA A 2 14.21 36.02 -3.93
C ALA A 2 12.81 35.36 -3.83
N GLU A 3 12.01 35.44 -4.89
CA GLU A 3 10.67 34.82 -4.93
C GLU A 3 10.73 33.29 -4.89
N VAL A 4 11.65 32.66 -5.64
CA VAL A 4 11.86 31.20 -5.64
C VAL A 4 12.35 30.74 -4.27
N PHE A 5 13.27 31.49 -3.65
CA PHE A 5 13.73 31.21 -2.30
C PHE A 5 12.59 31.25 -1.27
N GLY A 6 11.70 32.26 -1.36
CA GLY A 6 10.51 32.34 -0.53
C GLY A 6 9.57 31.14 -0.70
N VAL A 7 9.33 30.72 -1.94
CA VAL A 7 8.50 29.53 -2.24
C VAL A 7 9.13 28.25 -1.66
N VAL A 8 10.43 28.05 -1.86
CA VAL A 8 11.15 26.86 -1.37
C VAL A 8 11.10 26.79 0.15
N THR A 9 11.44 27.88 0.84
CA THR A 9 11.37 27.93 2.31
C THR A 9 9.94 27.69 2.83
N GLY A 10 8.92 28.16 2.10
CA GLY A 10 7.52 27.93 2.44
C GLY A 10 7.10 26.49 2.31
N VAL A 11 7.41 25.87 1.18
CA VAL A 11 7.11 24.45 0.96
C VAL A 11 7.81 23.59 1.99
N LEU A 12 9.12 23.77 2.20
CA LEU A 12 9.89 22.98 3.17
C LEU A 12 9.36 23.15 4.61
N GLY A 13 8.87 24.34 4.97
CA GLY A 13 8.24 24.56 6.27
C GLY A 13 6.85 23.93 6.40
N LEU A 14 6.07 23.87 5.31
CA LEU A 14 4.71 23.32 5.30
C LEU A 14 4.69 21.79 5.18
N LEU A 15 5.66 21.16 4.49
CA LEU A 15 5.72 19.71 4.32
C LEU A 15 5.60 18.89 5.63
N PRO A 16 6.43 19.12 6.66
CA PRO A 16 6.30 18.39 7.92
C PRO A 16 5.01 18.76 8.66
N LEU A 17 4.58 20.01 8.56
CA LEU A 17 3.39 20.51 9.24
C LEU A 17 2.10 19.88 8.69
N CYS A 18 2.01 19.69 7.38
CA CYS A 18 0.92 18.96 6.73
C CYS A 18 0.86 17.50 7.19
N ARG A 19 2.01 16.80 7.24
CA ARG A 19 2.08 15.43 7.74
C ARG A 19 1.58 15.34 9.19
N ASP A 20 2.10 16.20 10.05
CA ASP A 20 1.74 16.22 11.48
C ASP A 20 0.27 16.59 11.67
N GLY A 21 -0.26 17.47 10.80
CA GLY A 21 -1.68 17.83 10.75
C GLY A 21 -2.58 16.66 10.36
N LEU A 22 -2.22 15.90 9.32
CA LEU A 22 -2.97 14.71 8.90
C LEU A 22 -3.03 13.67 10.02
N GLY A 23 -1.89 13.41 10.65
CA GLY A 23 -1.82 12.51 11.81
C GLY A 23 -2.69 13.00 12.97
N MET A 24 -2.62 14.30 13.30
CA MET A 24 -3.43 14.90 14.35
C MET A 24 -4.93 14.81 14.05
N ILE A 25 -5.37 15.12 12.83
CA ILE A 25 -6.79 15.03 12.46
C ILE A 25 -7.25 13.58 12.50
N LYS A 26 -6.46 12.62 12.02
CA LYS A 26 -6.75 11.20 12.19
C LYS A 26 -6.95 10.84 13.66
N ASP A 27 -6.05 11.26 14.55
CA ASP A 27 -6.16 10.98 15.99
C ASP A 27 -7.43 11.60 16.61
N VAL A 28 -7.85 12.78 16.13
CA VAL A 28 -9.12 13.42 16.53
C VAL A 28 -10.33 12.56 16.15
N PHE A 29 -10.32 11.94 14.97
CA PHE A 29 -11.38 11.04 14.51
C PHE A 29 -11.35 9.67 15.22
N ASP A 30 -10.15 9.16 15.49
CA ASP A 30 -9.96 7.86 16.14
C ASP A 30 -10.27 7.91 17.65
N ALA A 31 -10.22 9.09 18.27
CA ALA A 31 -10.49 9.27 19.70
C ALA A 31 -11.87 8.76 20.16
N ALA A 32 -12.87 8.77 19.27
CA ALA A 32 -14.21 8.28 19.57
C ALA A 32 -14.35 6.75 19.42
N GLY A 33 -13.44 6.09 18.67
CA GLY A 33 -13.48 4.65 18.37
C GLY A 33 -14.65 4.19 17.48
N THR A 34 -15.58 5.08 17.13
CA THR A 34 -16.78 4.76 16.34
C THR A 34 -16.68 5.18 14.87
N LEU A 35 -15.67 5.97 14.51
CA LEU A 35 -15.50 6.57 13.18
C LEU A 35 -14.48 5.80 12.31
N GLY A 36 -14.49 4.46 12.39
CA GLY A 36 -13.46 3.61 11.76
C GLY A 36 -13.30 3.81 10.26
N LEU A 37 -14.40 4.02 9.52
CA LEU A 37 -14.35 4.34 8.08
C LEU A 37 -13.68 5.69 7.82
N ALA A 38 -14.05 6.73 8.57
CA ALA A 38 -13.49 8.07 8.44
C ALA A 38 -11.98 8.07 8.74
N VAL A 39 -11.57 7.35 9.78
CA VAL A 39 -10.16 7.12 10.12
C VAL A 39 -9.46 6.42 8.95
N GLY A 40 -10.03 5.34 8.40
CA GLY A 40 -9.46 4.64 7.25
C GLY A 40 -9.29 5.53 6.02
N ARG A 41 -10.25 6.43 5.75
CA ARG A 41 -10.17 7.42 4.66
C ARG A 41 -9.07 8.44 4.89
N LEU A 42 -8.96 9.00 6.10
CA LEU A 42 -7.87 9.92 6.46
C LEU A 42 -6.50 9.27 6.35
N GLU A 43 -6.41 8.02 6.78
CA GLU A 43 -5.18 7.26 6.71
C GLU A 43 -4.79 6.95 5.24
N LEU A 44 -5.74 6.73 4.31
CA LEU A 44 -5.44 6.69 2.86
C LEU A 44 -4.86 8.02 2.36
N GLN A 45 -5.44 9.14 2.79
CA GLN A 45 -4.91 10.46 2.44
C GLN A 45 -3.53 10.71 3.02
N GLN A 46 -3.24 10.16 4.20
CA GLN A 46 -1.92 10.22 4.80
C GLN A 46 -0.89 9.41 3.99
N ASP A 47 -1.22 8.19 3.57
CA ASP A 47 -0.31 7.34 2.78
C ASP A 47 0.06 8.02 1.45
N ARG A 48 -0.95 8.54 0.73
CA ARG A 48 -0.74 9.28 -0.53
C ARG A 48 0.11 10.53 -0.35
N TYR A 49 -0.13 11.27 0.74
CA TYR A 49 0.67 12.46 1.04
C TYR A 49 2.11 12.09 1.41
N ASP A 50 2.31 11.03 2.20
CA ASP A 50 3.63 10.53 2.57
C ASP A 50 4.41 10.15 1.30
N GLU A 51 3.82 9.39 0.39
CA GLU A 51 4.45 9.03 -0.90
C GLU A 51 4.78 10.23 -1.77
N TRP A 52 3.85 11.17 -1.91
CA TRP A 52 4.13 12.40 -2.65
C TRP A 52 5.25 13.20 -2.00
N ARG A 53 5.32 13.22 -0.67
CA ARG A 53 6.39 13.92 0.04
C ARG A 53 7.75 13.25 -0.19
N GLU A 54 7.81 11.92 -0.28
CA GLU A 54 9.07 11.19 -0.45
C GLU A 54 9.78 11.54 -1.76
N ILE A 55 9.07 11.97 -2.82
CA ILE A 55 9.72 12.40 -4.07
C ILE A 55 10.63 13.63 -3.89
N TRP A 56 10.42 14.40 -2.82
CA TRP A 56 11.18 15.61 -2.48
C TRP A 56 12.28 15.38 -1.45
N ARG A 57 12.48 14.13 -1.04
CA ARG A 57 13.52 13.74 -0.08
C ARG A 57 14.70 13.09 -0.80
N ASP A 58 15.86 13.13 -0.15
CA ASP A 58 17.04 12.41 -0.61
C ASP A 58 16.98 10.93 -0.19
N ASP A 59 17.96 10.13 -0.60
CA ASP A 59 18.01 8.70 -0.27
C ASP A 59 18.18 8.44 1.25
N ASN A 60 18.57 9.46 2.01
CA ASN A 60 18.67 9.41 3.48
C ASN A 60 17.39 9.89 4.19
N GLY A 61 16.38 10.31 3.44
CA GLY A 61 15.12 10.84 3.95
C GLY A 61 15.20 12.30 4.43
N GLU A 62 16.31 13.01 4.17
CA GLU A 62 16.48 14.44 4.43
C GLU A 62 15.86 15.29 3.30
N TYR A 63 15.58 16.55 3.61
CA TYR A 63 15.03 17.48 2.62
C TYR A 63 16.08 17.82 1.55
N ASP A 64 15.78 17.47 0.31
CA ASP A 64 16.71 17.56 -0.82
C ASP A 64 16.61 18.92 -1.54
N ILE A 65 17.70 19.27 -2.23
CA ILE A 65 17.79 20.32 -3.26
C ILE A 65 16.86 20.02 -4.44
N LYS A 66 16.33 18.78 -4.58
CA LYS A 66 15.34 18.40 -5.62
C LYS A 66 14.18 19.39 -5.75
N PHE A 67 13.55 19.80 -4.64
CA PHE A 67 12.45 20.78 -4.72
C PHE A 67 12.95 22.17 -5.12
N GLU A 68 14.14 22.58 -4.67
CA GLU A 68 14.75 23.84 -5.09
C GLU A 68 15.04 23.85 -6.60
N ALA A 69 15.59 22.75 -7.14
CA ALA A 69 15.83 22.58 -8.56
C ALA A 69 14.52 22.59 -9.37
N TYR A 70 13.48 21.92 -8.87
CA TYR A 70 12.13 21.97 -9.44
C TYR A 70 11.53 23.39 -9.42
N ALA A 71 11.68 24.12 -8.32
CA ALA A 71 11.17 25.48 -8.19
C ALA A 71 11.91 26.47 -9.09
N LYS A 72 13.21 26.25 -9.36
CA LYS A 72 13.98 27.02 -10.34
C LYS A 72 13.54 26.74 -11.77
N SER A 73 13.26 25.49 -12.12
CA SER A 73 12.85 25.09 -13.47
C SER A 73 11.37 25.37 -13.76
N ASN A 74 10.50 25.29 -12.75
CA ASN A 74 9.07 25.54 -12.87
C ASN A 74 8.50 26.37 -11.69
N PRO A 75 8.76 27.70 -11.69
CA PRO A 75 8.37 28.58 -10.58
C PRO A 75 6.84 28.67 -10.39
N ALA A 76 6.08 28.60 -11.48
CA ALA A 76 4.63 28.68 -11.43
C ALA A 76 4.01 27.44 -10.75
N ALA A 77 4.51 26.24 -11.09
CA ALA A 77 4.07 25.02 -10.44
C ALA A 77 4.49 24.98 -8.96
N ALA A 78 5.72 25.42 -8.63
CA ALA A 78 6.16 25.48 -7.24
C ALA A 78 5.32 26.41 -6.37
N LYS A 79 4.86 27.56 -6.90
CA LYS A 79 3.88 28.43 -6.22
C LYS A 79 2.56 27.72 -5.98
N ARG A 80 2.07 26.94 -6.94
CA ARG A 80 0.85 26.14 -6.77
C ARG A 80 1.01 25.07 -5.70
N VAL A 81 2.16 24.40 -5.63
CA VAL A 81 2.49 23.46 -4.53
C VAL A 81 2.43 24.17 -3.18
N GLN A 82 3.09 25.32 -3.04
CA GLN A 82 3.05 26.11 -1.81
C GLN A 82 1.61 26.47 -1.41
N ARG A 83 0.80 26.91 -2.38
CA ARG A 83 -0.62 27.24 -2.17
C ARG A 83 -1.41 26.03 -1.67
N GLN A 84 -1.27 24.88 -2.31
CA GLN A 84 -2.02 23.68 -1.93
C GLN A 84 -1.64 23.21 -0.51
N LEU A 85 -0.35 23.23 -0.18
CA LEU A 85 0.12 22.92 1.17
C LEU A 85 -0.41 23.91 2.21
N ALA A 86 -0.47 25.20 1.87
CA ALA A 86 -1.01 26.23 2.73
C ALA A 86 -2.52 26.04 2.99
N LEU A 87 -3.29 25.76 1.94
CA LEU A 87 -4.73 25.48 2.03
C LEU A 87 -5.00 24.24 2.90
N MET A 88 -4.26 23.16 2.66
CA MET A 88 -4.39 21.93 3.42
C MET A 88 -4.02 22.15 4.90
N THR A 89 -2.92 22.84 5.17
CA THR A 89 -2.52 23.25 6.53
C THR A 89 -3.64 24.05 7.19
N GLN A 90 -4.19 25.05 6.50
CA GLN A 90 -5.25 25.88 7.04
C GLN A 90 -6.52 25.07 7.38
N ALA A 91 -6.94 24.15 6.51
CA ALA A 91 -8.10 23.29 6.74
C ALA A 91 -7.95 22.43 8.02
N MET A 92 -6.73 22.01 8.35
CA MET A 92 -6.45 21.17 9.53
C MET A 92 -6.22 21.97 10.82
N PHE A 93 -5.74 23.22 10.74
CA PHE A 93 -5.37 24.01 11.91
C PHE A 93 -6.27 25.22 12.18
N ASP A 94 -7.26 25.53 11.33
CA ASP A 94 -8.28 26.54 11.63
C ASP A 94 -9.31 25.99 12.61
N VAL A 95 -9.02 26.18 13.90
CA VAL A 95 -9.83 25.69 15.02
C VAL A 95 -11.28 26.20 14.96
N ASN A 96 -11.51 27.42 14.47
CA ASN A 96 -12.86 27.95 14.31
C ASN A 96 -13.58 27.24 13.16
N ALA A 97 -12.91 26.98 12.04
CA ALA A 97 -13.48 26.22 10.93
C ALA A 97 -13.80 24.77 11.30
N LEU A 98 -12.95 24.10 12.10
CA LEU A 98 -13.23 22.77 12.64
C LEU A 98 -14.57 22.71 13.37
N GLU A 99 -14.86 23.71 14.23
CA GLU A 99 -16.14 23.80 14.93
C GLU A 99 -17.29 24.22 14.00
N ASP A 100 -17.13 25.32 13.28
CA ASP A 100 -18.22 26.01 12.58
C ASP A 100 -18.59 25.35 11.25
N GLN A 101 -17.59 24.87 10.49
CA GLN A 101 -17.79 24.28 9.17
C GLN A 101 -17.97 22.76 9.28
N TYR A 102 -17.12 22.09 10.03
CA TYR A 102 -17.07 20.63 10.08
C TYR A 102 -17.78 20.01 11.29
N GLY A 103 -18.20 20.81 12.27
CA GLY A 103 -18.93 20.32 13.45
C GLY A 103 -18.08 19.50 14.43
N ILE A 104 -16.75 19.67 14.37
CA ILE A 104 -15.76 19.03 15.22
C ILE A 104 -15.44 20.00 16.36
N LYS A 105 -16.08 19.81 17.52
CA LYS A 105 -15.99 20.75 18.64
C LYS A 105 -15.22 20.16 19.80
N ALA A 106 -14.35 20.93 20.44
CA ALA A 106 -13.78 20.53 21.71
C ALA A 106 -14.85 20.43 22.83
N ASP A 107 -14.87 19.31 23.54
CA ASP A 107 -15.73 19.02 24.71
C ASP A 107 -15.46 20.00 25.85
N ARG A 108 -14.17 20.19 26.14
CA ARG A 108 -13.66 21.25 27.02
C ARG A 108 -12.56 21.99 26.27
N TRP A 109 -12.75 23.29 26.15
CA TRP A 109 -11.70 24.16 25.65
C TRP A 109 -10.73 24.43 26.81
N PRO A 110 -9.45 24.05 26.71
CA PRO A 110 -8.41 24.82 27.39
C PRO A 110 -8.59 26.29 26.98
N ASP A 111 -8.32 27.25 27.87
CA ASP A 111 -8.62 28.67 27.66
C ASP A 111 -8.55 29.09 26.18
N ARG A 112 -9.71 29.44 25.59
CA ARG A 112 -9.89 29.71 24.14
C ARG A 112 -8.93 30.78 23.58
N ILE A 113 -8.28 31.52 24.48
CA ILE A 113 -7.22 32.51 24.28
C ILE A 113 -5.96 31.89 23.61
N ASP A 114 -5.74 30.58 23.80
CA ASP A 114 -4.57 29.88 23.24
C ASP A 114 -4.68 29.64 21.73
N ALA A 115 -5.89 29.51 21.19
CA ALA A 115 -6.10 29.32 19.76
C ALA A 115 -5.82 30.61 18.99
N LYS A 116 -4.99 30.53 17.95
CA LYS A 116 -4.64 31.65 17.09
C LYS A 116 -5.55 31.68 15.88
N ASP A 117 -6.10 32.86 15.61
CA ASP A 117 -6.92 33.07 14.42
C ASP A 117 -6.10 32.91 13.13
N LEU A 118 -6.59 32.07 12.21
CA LEU A 118 -6.03 31.91 10.87
C LEU A 118 -6.82 32.68 9.80
N GLY A 119 -7.91 33.36 10.17
CA GLY A 119 -8.81 34.08 9.25
C GLY A 119 -8.10 35.09 8.36
N ARG A 120 -7.08 35.78 8.88
CA ARG A 120 -6.25 36.74 8.10
C ARG A 120 -5.37 36.11 7.01
N PHE A 121 -5.25 34.78 7.00
CA PHE A 121 -4.49 34.03 6.00
C PHE A 121 -5.40 33.22 5.07
N ARG A 122 -6.73 33.41 5.16
CA ARG A 122 -7.67 32.78 4.22
C ARG A 122 -7.32 33.19 2.80
N LEU A 123 -6.76 32.24 2.07
CA LEU A 123 -6.39 32.42 0.67
C LEU A 123 -7.67 32.40 -0.18
N LYS A 124 -7.99 33.50 -0.85
CA LYS A 124 -9.01 33.49 -1.90
C LYS A 124 -8.49 32.79 -3.16
N GLU A 125 -9.36 32.66 -4.15
CA GLU A 125 -8.99 32.10 -5.44
C GLU A 125 -7.84 32.90 -6.08
N GLY A 126 -6.73 32.22 -6.38
CA GLY A 126 -5.52 32.84 -6.94
C GLY A 126 -4.58 33.52 -5.94
N GLU A 127 -4.94 33.65 -4.65
CA GLU A 127 -4.06 34.22 -3.63
C GLU A 127 -3.05 33.18 -3.10
N ASN A 128 -1.86 33.66 -2.72
CA ASN A 128 -0.78 32.85 -2.16
C ASN A 128 -0.28 33.46 -0.85
N ILE A 129 0.30 32.62 0.01
CA ILE A 129 1.06 33.11 1.17
C ILE A 129 2.29 33.87 0.66
N THR A 130 2.49 35.08 1.18
CA THR A 130 3.65 35.91 0.86
C THR A 130 4.84 35.53 1.74
N PHE A 131 6.05 35.83 1.29
CA PHE A 131 7.26 35.62 2.08
C PHE A 131 7.20 36.26 3.47
N GLU A 132 6.61 37.46 3.56
CA GLU A 132 6.47 38.23 4.81
C GLU A 132 5.47 37.59 5.79
N THR A 133 4.39 37.00 5.27
CA THR A 133 3.32 36.41 6.09
C THR A 133 3.54 34.94 6.43
N GLN A 134 4.40 34.26 5.68
CA GLN A 134 4.66 32.82 5.82
C GLN A 134 5.17 32.40 7.20
N GLY A 135 6.15 33.12 7.75
CA GLY A 135 6.71 32.79 9.07
C GLY A 135 5.64 32.81 10.16
N ILE A 136 4.81 33.86 10.16
CA ILE A 136 3.75 34.02 11.16
C ILE A 136 2.61 33.02 10.94
N PHE A 137 2.31 32.65 9.69
CA PHE A 137 1.35 31.60 9.39
C PHE A 137 1.79 30.25 9.98
N LEU A 138 3.04 29.84 9.71
CA LEU A 138 3.62 28.59 10.23
C LEU A 138 3.62 28.55 11.75
N GLU A 139 4.00 29.66 12.40
CA GLU A 139 4.00 29.78 13.86
C GLU A 139 2.59 29.57 14.44
N ARG A 140 1.58 30.24 13.88
CA ARG A 140 0.19 30.10 14.33
C ARG A 140 -0.36 28.70 14.13
N CYS A 141 -0.03 28.05 13.00
CA CYS A 141 -0.43 26.66 12.76
C CYS A 141 0.19 25.70 13.79
N LYS A 142 1.47 25.89 14.15
CA LYS A 142 2.12 25.10 15.21
C LYS A 142 1.47 25.32 16.58
N LEU A 143 1.12 26.57 16.92
CA LEU A 143 0.40 26.88 18.16
C LEU A 143 -0.98 26.21 18.19
N ASN A 144 -1.72 26.29 17.07
CA ASN A 144 -3.03 25.64 16.93
C ASN A 144 -2.92 24.12 16.98
N MET A 145 -1.89 23.52 16.39
CA MET A 145 -1.62 22.09 16.51
C MET A 145 -1.46 21.66 17.97
N ASN A 146 -0.62 22.39 18.72
CA ASN A 146 -0.41 22.12 20.15
C ASN A 146 -1.68 22.33 20.97
N PHE A 147 -2.52 23.30 20.58
CA PHE A 147 -3.83 23.50 21.17
C PHE A 147 -4.76 22.30 20.89
N ILE A 148 -4.93 21.91 19.64
CA ILE A 148 -5.81 20.81 19.21
C ILE A 148 -5.40 19.49 19.88
N LYS A 149 -4.10 19.18 19.96
CA LYS A 149 -3.59 17.97 20.62
C LYS A 149 -3.96 17.86 22.12
N ARG A 150 -4.27 18.99 22.78
CA ARG A 150 -4.71 19.02 24.19
C ARG A 150 -6.24 18.92 24.35
N CYS A 151 -6.99 19.05 23.27
CA CYS A 151 -8.45 19.06 23.28
C CYS A 151 -9.01 17.64 23.13
N LYS A 152 -10.13 17.38 23.81
CA LYS A 152 -10.99 16.23 23.50
C LYS A 152 -12.11 16.71 22.59
N PHE A 153 -12.33 16.06 21.46
CA PHE A 153 -13.33 16.49 20.48
C PHE A 153 -14.61 15.65 20.51
N VAL A 154 -15.71 16.30 20.15
CA VAL A 154 -17.04 15.73 20.00
C VAL A 154 -17.60 16.16 18.65
N PHE A 155 -18.16 15.20 17.93
CA PHE A 155 -18.75 15.39 16.62
C PHE A 155 -20.24 15.71 16.79
N ARG A 156 -20.63 16.97 16.58
CA ARG A 156 -21.98 17.48 16.89
C ARG A 156 -22.96 17.44 15.72
N ARG A 157 -22.50 17.17 14.51
CA ARG A 157 -23.30 17.18 13.28
C ARG A 157 -23.45 15.79 12.68
N LYS A 158 -24.44 15.61 11.79
CA LYS A 158 -24.61 14.39 11.00
C LYS A 158 -23.31 14.06 10.26
N GLU A 159 -23.06 12.77 10.04
CA GLU A 159 -21.88 12.20 9.37
C GLU A 159 -21.43 12.96 8.11
N ALA A 160 -22.37 13.49 7.33
CA ALA A 160 -22.06 14.26 6.12
C ALA A 160 -21.17 15.49 6.34
N VAL A 161 -21.19 16.13 7.52
CA VAL A 161 -20.57 17.47 7.66
C VAL A 161 -19.06 17.41 7.93
N TRP A 162 -18.60 16.44 8.73
CA TRP A 162 -17.17 16.25 8.94
C TRP A 162 -16.52 15.46 7.80
N ASN A 163 -17.29 14.68 7.02
CA ASN A 163 -16.79 14.03 5.80
C ASN A 163 -16.27 15.06 4.78
N ASN A 164 -16.89 16.23 4.72
CA ASN A 164 -16.43 17.33 3.87
C ASN A 164 -14.98 17.76 4.16
N LEU A 165 -14.48 17.59 5.40
CA LEU A 165 -13.07 17.87 5.71
C LEU A 165 -12.16 16.84 5.03
N ILE A 166 -12.55 15.56 5.06
CA ILE A 166 -11.81 14.46 4.44
C ILE A 166 -11.82 14.64 2.92
N ASP A 167 -12.97 14.98 2.35
CA ASP A 167 -13.12 15.25 0.91
C ASP A 167 -12.26 16.43 0.47
N LEU A 168 -12.20 17.50 1.27
CA LEU A 168 -11.34 18.65 0.99
C LEU A 168 -9.85 18.31 1.05
N ILE A 169 -9.44 17.50 2.03
CA ILE A 169 -8.06 17.00 2.13
C ILE A 169 -7.71 16.12 0.93
N LYS A 170 -8.63 15.24 0.51
CA LYS A 170 -8.50 14.41 -0.69
C LYS A 170 -8.27 15.28 -1.92
N GLU A 171 -9.09 16.31 -2.12
CA GLU A 171 -8.96 17.23 -3.25
C GLU A 171 -7.57 17.92 -3.26
N TYR A 172 -7.07 18.36 -2.10
CA TYR A 172 -5.73 18.96 -2.03
C TYR A 172 -4.62 17.96 -2.35
N ASN A 173 -4.73 16.72 -1.88
CA ASN A 173 -3.77 15.66 -2.21
C ASN A 173 -3.78 15.30 -3.71
N GLU A 174 -4.96 15.19 -4.32
CA GLU A 174 -5.10 14.93 -5.75
C GLU A 174 -4.48 16.06 -6.59
N ASN A 175 -4.67 17.30 -6.16
CA ASN A 175 -4.01 18.45 -6.77
C ASN A 175 -2.48 18.38 -6.60
N LEU A 176 -1.97 17.99 -5.43
CA LEU A 176 -0.53 17.84 -5.19
C LEU A 176 0.09 16.74 -6.06
N ALA A 177 -0.61 15.63 -6.26
CA ALA A 177 -0.16 14.51 -7.09
C ALA A 177 0.08 14.89 -8.56
N MET A 178 -0.45 16.03 -9.02
CA MET A 178 -0.17 16.57 -10.37
C MET A 178 1.17 17.32 -10.45
N TYR A 179 1.81 17.62 -9.32
CA TYR A 179 3.04 18.39 -9.25
C TYR A 179 4.21 17.53 -8.78
N GLY A 180 5.15 17.28 -9.70
CA GLY A 180 6.35 16.51 -9.43
C GLY A 180 7.13 16.25 -10.72
N PRO A 181 8.37 15.75 -10.64
CA PRO A 181 9.05 15.18 -11.80
C PRO A 181 8.24 13.99 -12.32
N LYS A 182 7.95 13.96 -13.63
CA LYS A 182 7.06 12.95 -14.25
C LYS A 182 7.45 11.50 -13.88
N TYR A 183 8.73 11.19 -13.92
CA TYR A 183 9.25 9.86 -13.58
C TYR A 183 9.01 9.46 -12.12
N GLU A 184 9.12 10.40 -11.18
CA GLU A 184 8.86 10.12 -9.76
C GLU A 184 7.35 9.97 -9.49
N LEU A 185 6.51 10.78 -10.15
CA LEU A 185 5.05 10.64 -10.08
C LEU A 185 4.58 9.26 -10.57
N GLU A 186 5.17 8.74 -11.65
CA GLU A 186 4.87 7.39 -12.16
C GLU A 186 5.30 6.29 -11.18
N LYS A 187 6.35 6.51 -10.36
CA LYS A 187 6.79 5.56 -9.33
C LYS A 187 5.89 5.54 -8.11
N MET A 188 5.31 6.67 -7.71
CA MET A 188 4.46 6.78 -6.53
C MET A 188 3.36 5.70 -6.51
N PHE A 189 2.68 5.50 -7.64
CA PHE A 189 1.63 4.47 -7.75
C PHE A 189 2.07 3.06 -7.38
N LYS A 190 3.36 2.71 -7.52
CA LYS A 190 3.88 1.40 -7.10
C LYS A 190 4.15 1.35 -5.60
N ALA A 191 4.64 2.46 -5.03
CA ALA A 191 4.94 2.58 -3.61
C ALA A 191 3.67 2.50 -2.75
N GLU A 192 2.52 2.98 -3.25
CA GLU A 192 1.21 2.87 -2.58
C GLU A 192 0.83 1.45 -2.19
N PHE A 193 1.17 0.49 -3.03
CA PHE A 193 0.92 -0.93 -2.75
C PHE A 193 1.98 -1.56 -1.83
N GLU A 194 3.17 -0.97 -1.72
CA GLU A 194 4.21 -1.44 -0.81
C GLU A 194 3.86 -1.16 0.65
N VAL A 195 3.17 -0.04 0.93
CA VAL A 195 2.68 0.30 2.28
C VAL A 195 1.85 -0.86 2.86
N LEU A 196 0.97 -1.46 2.07
CA LEU A 196 0.13 -2.59 2.46
C LEU A 196 0.93 -3.80 2.98
N ARG A 197 2.19 -3.97 2.54
CA ARG A 197 3.07 -5.05 3.00
C ARG A 197 3.51 -4.91 4.45
N ASN A 198 3.40 -3.74 5.05
CA ASN A 198 3.81 -3.50 6.43
C ASN A 198 2.63 -3.34 7.40
N LEU A 199 1.39 -3.24 6.90
CA LEU A 199 0.20 -3.07 7.71
C LEU A 199 -0.25 -4.35 8.43
N GLN A 200 -0.86 -4.15 9.61
CA GLN A 200 -1.52 -5.18 10.43
C GLN A 200 -2.95 -5.47 9.96
N LEU A 201 -3.57 -6.56 10.44
CA LEU A 201 -4.88 -7.03 9.98
C LEU A 201 -5.97 -5.94 10.05
N GLU A 202 -6.14 -5.28 11.20
CA GLU A 202 -7.16 -4.23 11.36
C GLU A 202 -6.90 -3.02 10.46
N GLN A 203 -5.63 -2.64 10.27
CA GLN A 203 -5.25 -1.57 9.35
C GLN A 203 -5.56 -1.93 7.89
N LEU A 204 -5.30 -3.18 7.49
CA LEU A 204 -5.62 -3.68 6.16
C LEU A 204 -7.13 -3.70 5.90
N ARG A 205 -7.94 -4.11 6.90
CA ARG A 205 -9.41 -4.07 6.80
C ARG A 205 -9.92 -2.64 6.65
N ARG A 206 -9.47 -1.73 7.52
CA ARG A 206 -9.84 -0.31 7.42
C ARG A 206 -9.44 0.32 6.08
N ARG A 207 -8.26 -0.03 5.54
CA ARG A 207 -7.82 0.38 4.21
C ARG A 207 -8.71 -0.14 3.09
N ALA A 208 -9.08 -1.42 3.15
CA ALA A 208 -9.98 -2.02 2.18
C ALA A 208 -11.36 -1.35 2.21
N ASP A 209 -11.93 -1.13 3.39
CA ASP A 209 -13.23 -0.49 3.55
C ASP A 209 -13.22 0.96 3.03
N ALA A 210 -12.18 1.73 3.39
CA ALA A 210 -12.01 3.09 2.93
C ALA A 210 -11.83 3.17 1.40
N ALA A 211 -11.00 2.31 0.81
CA ALA A 211 -10.80 2.28 -0.64
C ALA A 211 -12.07 1.83 -1.38
N THR A 212 -12.84 0.90 -0.81
CA THR A 212 -14.15 0.49 -1.34
C THR A 212 -15.14 1.65 -1.31
N TYR A 213 -15.14 2.43 -0.22
CA TYR A 213 -15.95 3.63 -0.12
C TYR A 213 -15.58 4.63 -1.22
N GLU A 214 -14.30 4.97 -1.37
CA GLU A 214 -13.84 5.91 -2.40
C GLU A 214 -14.23 5.42 -3.81
N ALA A 215 -13.99 4.15 -4.13
CA ALA A 215 -14.38 3.56 -5.42
C ALA A 215 -15.88 3.67 -5.73
N ASN A 216 -16.75 3.59 -4.71
CA ASN A 216 -18.20 3.71 -4.88
C ASN A 216 -18.65 5.16 -5.07
N HIS A 217 -17.85 6.13 -4.63
CA HIS A 217 -18.14 7.56 -4.72
C HIS A 217 -17.37 8.25 -5.86
N SER A 218 -16.42 7.58 -6.51
CA SER A 218 -15.78 8.04 -7.74
C SER A 218 -16.70 7.88 -8.97
N PRO A 219 -16.54 8.72 -10.02
CA PRO A 219 -17.32 8.62 -11.25
C PRO A 219 -17.25 7.23 -11.90
N PRO A 220 -18.32 6.75 -12.54
CA PRO A 220 -18.30 5.48 -13.28
C PRO A 220 -17.24 5.53 -14.39
N GLU A 221 -16.53 4.42 -14.58
CA GLU A 221 -15.47 4.25 -15.60
C GLU A 221 -14.25 5.19 -15.46
N SER A 222 -14.06 5.86 -14.32
CA SER A 222 -12.86 6.66 -14.06
C SER A 222 -11.63 5.81 -13.71
N GLU A 223 -10.45 6.29 -14.10
CA GLU A 223 -9.16 5.70 -13.66
C GLU A 223 -9.03 5.70 -12.13
N GLU A 224 -9.57 6.73 -11.48
CA GLU A 224 -9.60 6.86 -10.01
C GLU A 224 -10.39 5.71 -9.36
N LYS A 225 -11.57 5.38 -9.91
CA LYS A 225 -12.37 4.25 -9.44
C LYS A 225 -11.62 2.93 -9.60
N ALA A 226 -11.02 2.69 -10.76
CA ALA A 226 -10.25 1.48 -11.03
C ALA A 226 -9.05 1.34 -10.08
N HIS A 227 -8.38 2.46 -9.80
CA HIS A 227 -7.28 2.54 -8.86
C HIS A 227 -7.73 2.16 -7.44
N PHE A 228 -8.81 2.76 -6.92
CA PHE A 228 -9.33 2.44 -5.59
C PHE A 228 -9.84 1.00 -5.46
N GLN A 229 -10.45 0.44 -6.51
CA GLN A 229 -10.85 -0.98 -6.54
C GLN A 229 -9.63 -1.90 -6.45
N THR A 230 -8.57 -1.57 -7.19
CA THR A 230 -7.32 -2.33 -7.18
C THR A 230 -6.65 -2.25 -5.79
N TYR A 231 -6.63 -1.07 -5.18
CA TYR A 231 -6.11 -0.86 -3.83
C TYR A 231 -6.90 -1.66 -2.78
N SER A 232 -8.24 -1.61 -2.84
CA SER A 232 -9.11 -2.38 -1.96
C SER A 232 -8.84 -3.88 -2.07
N LEU A 233 -8.77 -4.40 -3.31
CA LEU A 233 -8.45 -5.81 -3.56
C LEU A 233 -7.06 -6.19 -3.00
N ALA A 234 -6.05 -5.33 -3.21
CA ALA A 234 -4.69 -5.58 -2.72
C ALA A 234 -4.62 -5.62 -1.18
N ALA A 235 -5.37 -4.75 -0.50
CA ALA A 235 -5.47 -4.71 0.95
C ALA A 235 -6.16 -5.98 1.49
N GLN A 236 -7.29 -6.37 0.90
CA GLN A 236 -8.01 -7.61 1.25
C GLN A 236 -7.11 -8.85 1.03
N PHE A 237 -6.46 -8.93 -0.13
CA PHE A 237 -5.54 -10.02 -0.42
C PHE A 237 -4.38 -10.08 0.58
N SER A 238 -3.80 -8.93 0.94
CA SER A 238 -2.74 -8.86 1.95
C SER A 238 -3.22 -9.33 3.32
N SER A 239 -4.46 -9.01 3.73
CA SER A 239 -5.00 -9.52 5.00
C SER A 239 -5.12 -11.04 5.01
N VAL A 240 -5.62 -11.63 3.92
CA VAL A 240 -5.79 -13.07 3.77
C VAL A 240 -4.44 -13.78 3.79
N VAL A 241 -3.47 -13.30 2.99
CA VAL A 241 -2.17 -13.95 2.83
C VAL A 241 -1.34 -13.90 4.11
N LYS A 242 -1.31 -12.76 4.80
CA LYS A 242 -0.48 -12.59 6.00
C LYS A 242 -1.08 -13.24 7.24
N PHE A 243 -2.38 -13.07 7.47
CA PHE A 243 -2.98 -13.38 8.76
C PHE A 243 -3.87 -14.61 8.70
N GLU A 244 -4.71 -14.74 7.68
CA GLU A 244 -5.67 -15.85 7.62
C GLU A 244 -5.00 -17.14 7.12
N ARG A 245 -4.07 -17.03 6.16
CA ARG A 245 -3.32 -18.18 5.62
C ARG A 245 -2.22 -18.71 6.51
N GLN A 246 -1.64 -17.90 7.40
CA GLN A 246 -0.68 -18.41 8.39
C GLN A 246 -1.36 -19.28 9.45
N HIS A 247 -2.65 -19.06 9.71
CA HIS A 247 -3.48 -19.91 10.59
C HIS A 247 -4.15 -21.07 9.85
N THR A 248 -4.24 -21.04 8.51
CA THR A 248 -4.58 -22.21 7.67
C THR A 248 -3.36 -22.87 7.02
N ALA A 249 -2.14 -22.57 7.48
CA ALA A 249 -1.05 -23.50 7.31
C ALA A 249 -1.40 -24.68 8.21
N TYR A 250 -2.09 -25.68 7.65
CA TYR A 250 -2.15 -26.99 8.28
C TYR A 250 -0.69 -27.38 8.60
N LYS A 251 -0.31 -27.28 9.87
CA LYS A 251 0.93 -27.88 10.35
C LYS A 251 0.67 -29.37 10.37
N PHE A 252 0.82 -30.02 9.22
CA PHE A 252 0.80 -31.46 9.18
C PHE A 252 2.04 -31.95 9.92
N THR A 253 1.86 -32.63 11.04
CA THR A 253 2.88 -33.56 11.51
C THR A 253 2.70 -34.88 10.75
N MET A 254 3.76 -35.66 10.58
CA MET A 254 3.66 -37.00 9.97
C MET A 254 2.63 -37.92 10.68
N ARG A 255 2.19 -37.57 11.89
CA ARG A 255 1.12 -38.27 12.63
C ARG A 255 -0.28 -37.87 12.16
N ASP A 256 -0.46 -36.69 11.60
CA ASP A 256 -1.74 -36.22 11.02
C ASP A 256 -2.00 -36.85 9.64
N PHE A 257 -1.01 -37.51 9.05
CA PHE A 257 -1.13 -38.39 7.88
C PHE A 257 -1.40 -39.85 8.24
N ARG A 258 -2.23 -40.13 9.26
CA ARG A 258 -2.94 -41.41 9.30
C ARG A 258 -4.08 -41.35 8.29
N LEU A 259 -3.70 -41.46 7.02
CA LEU A 259 -4.60 -41.45 5.87
C LEU A 259 -5.43 -42.74 5.88
N ASP A 260 -6.73 -42.58 6.03
CA ASP A 260 -7.73 -43.63 5.88
C ASP A 260 -7.72 -44.14 4.41
N PRO A 261 -7.57 -45.46 4.17
CA PRO A 261 -7.57 -46.09 2.84
C PRO A 261 -8.77 -45.72 1.94
N SER A 262 -9.84 -45.18 2.51
CA SER A 262 -11.01 -44.66 1.79
C SER A 262 -10.67 -43.53 0.80
N TYR A 263 -9.63 -42.72 1.06
CA TYR A 263 -9.29 -41.56 0.23
C TYR A 263 -8.70 -41.94 -1.15
N ALA A 264 -7.94 -43.03 -1.22
CA ALA A 264 -7.43 -43.56 -2.49
C ALA A 264 -8.58 -44.02 -3.41
N LYS A 265 -9.62 -44.61 -2.82
CA LYS A 265 -10.82 -45.08 -3.54
C LYS A 265 -11.64 -43.91 -4.10
N ILE A 266 -11.69 -42.79 -3.40
CA ILE A 266 -12.39 -41.57 -3.85
C ILE A 266 -11.66 -40.94 -5.05
N LEU A 267 -10.32 -40.88 -5.01
CA LEU A 267 -9.54 -40.31 -6.11
C LEU A 267 -9.62 -41.13 -7.40
N ARG A 268 -9.62 -42.47 -7.30
CA ARG A 268 -9.86 -43.35 -8.46
C ARG A 268 -11.24 -43.15 -9.06
N ARG A 269 -12.30 -43.12 -8.23
CA ARG A 269 -13.68 -42.87 -8.71
C ARG A 269 -13.83 -41.53 -9.44
N ARG A 270 -13.11 -40.49 -8.99
CA ARG A 270 -13.11 -39.16 -9.65
C ARG A 270 -12.37 -39.18 -10.99
N ALA A 271 -11.28 -39.93 -11.10
CA ALA A 271 -10.60 -40.15 -12.37
C ALA A 271 -11.51 -40.90 -13.36
N ASP A 272 -12.19 -41.95 -12.92
CA ASP A 272 -13.09 -42.74 -13.76
C ASP A 272 -14.27 -41.89 -14.26
N ALA A 273 -14.87 -41.08 -13.38
CA ALA A 273 -15.94 -40.15 -13.75
C ALA A 273 -15.47 -39.09 -14.76
N ALA A 274 -14.31 -38.49 -14.55
CA ALA A 274 -13.77 -37.50 -15.49
C ALA A 274 -13.40 -38.12 -16.85
N THR A 275 -12.93 -39.37 -16.86
CA THR A 275 -12.67 -40.11 -18.11
C THR A 275 -13.96 -40.42 -18.86
N TYR A 276 -15.02 -40.77 -18.14
CA TYR A 276 -16.34 -40.97 -18.71
C TYR A 276 -16.85 -39.69 -19.38
N GLU A 277 -16.84 -38.55 -18.68
CA GLU A 277 -17.28 -37.26 -19.23
C GLU A 277 -16.45 -36.83 -20.45
N ALA A 278 -15.12 -37.02 -20.40
CA ALA A 278 -14.24 -36.74 -21.54
C ALA A 278 -14.59 -37.58 -22.79
N ASN A 279 -15.00 -38.82 -22.61
CA ASN A 279 -15.35 -39.72 -23.72
C ASN A 279 -16.73 -39.41 -24.32
N HIS A 280 -17.62 -38.77 -23.55
CA HIS A 280 -18.94 -38.34 -24.00
C HIS A 280 -18.97 -36.87 -24.44
N SER A 281 -17.86 -36.15 -24.31
CA SER A 281 -17.70 -34.78 -24.79
C SER A 281 -17.36 -34.75 -26.29
N PRO A 282 -17.79 -33.70 -27.03
CA PRO A 282 -17.51 -33.56 -28.45
C PRO A 282 -15.99 -33.60 -28.74
N PRO A 283 -15.54 -34.27 -29.81
CA PRO A 283 -14.14 -34.28 -30.20
C PRO A 283 -13.66 -32.84 -30.47
N GLU A 284 -12.46 -32.49 -29.97
CA GLU A 284 -11.83 -31.16 -30.04
C GLU A 284 -12.46 -30.03 -29.20
N SER A 285 -13.40 -30.34 -28.30
CA SER A 285 -13.91 -29.34 -27.34
C SER A 285 -12.91 -29.04 -26.20
N GLU A 286 -12.86 -27.79 -25.74
CA GLU A 286 -12.10 -27.40 -24.55
C GLU A 286 -12.55 -28.15 -23.29
N GLU A 287 -13.83 -28.51 -23.22
CA GLU A 287 -14.40 -29.32 -22.13
C GLU A 287 -13.80 -30.73 -22.09
N LYS A 288 -13.62 -31.38 -23.25
CA LYS A 288 -12.95 -32.67 -23.35
C LYS A 288 -11.50 -32.59 -22.87
N ALA A 289 -10.77 -31.56 -23.28
CA ALA A 289 -9.39 -31.35 -22.84
C ALA A 289 -9.30 -31.08 -21.32
N HIS A 290 -10.26 -30.33 -20.78
CA HIS A 290 -10.37 -30.05 -19.35
C HIS A 290 -10.62 -31.34 -18.53
N PHE A 291 -11.59 -32.17 -18.94
CA PHE A 291 -11.88 -33.43 -18.25
C PHE A 291 -10.75 -34.46 -18.37
N GLN A 292 -10.05 -34.51 -19.51
CA GLN A 292 -8.86 -35.35 -19.67
C GLN A 292 -7.73 -34.91 -18.74
N THR A 293 -7.47 -33.60 -18.64
CA THR A 293 -6.47 -33.04 -17.73
C THR A 293 -6.81 -33.34 -16.28
N TYR A 294 -8.09 -33.22 -15.91
CA TYR A 294 -8.57 -33.50 -14.57
C TYR A 294 -8.46 -34.99 -14.19
N SER A 295 -8.80 -35.89 -15.13
CA SER A 295 -8.61 -37.34 -14.95
C SER A 295 -7.13 -37.68 -14.75
N LEU A 296 -6.25 -37.14 -15.59
CA LEU A 296 -4.81 -37.40 -15.55
C LEU A 296 -4.17 -36.89 -14.25
N ALA A 297 -4.60 -35.72 -13.77
CA ALA A 297 -4.17 -35.18 -12.47
C ALA A 297 -4.64 -36.03 -11.28
N ALA A 298 -5.87 -36.56 -11.34
CA ALA A 298 -6.41 -37.45 -10.32
C ALA A 298 -5.69 -38.81 -10.31
N GLN A 299 -5.42 -39.39 -11.49
CA GLN A 299 -4.64 -40.62 -11.63
C GLN A 299 -3.21 -40.42 -11.12
N PHE A 300 -2.53 -39.36 -11.54
CA PHE A 300 -1.17 -39.04 -11.10
C PHE A 300 -1.09 -38.82 -9.58
N SER A 301 -2.07 -38.10 -9.01
CA SER A 301 -2.18 -37.91 -7.57
C SER A 301 -2.38 -39.23 -6.81
N SER A 302 -3.08 -40.21 -7.40
CA SER A 302 -3.23 -41.54 -6.79
C SER A 302 -1.92 -42.33 -6.80
N VAL A 303 -1.19 -42.32 -7.92
CA VAL A 303 0.06 -43.07 -8.10
C VAL A 303 1.17 -42.50 -7.21
N VAL A 304 1.34 -41.18 -7.20
CA VAL A 304 2.38 -40.50 -6.40
C VAL A 304 2.16 -40.67 -4.91
N LYS A 305 0.89 -40.65 -4.44
CA LYS A 305 0.58 -40.69 -3.00
C LYS A 305 0.45 -42.10 -2.43
N PHE A 306 0.00 -43.07 -3.22
CA PHE A 306 -0.33 -44.41 -2.71
C PHE A 306 0.53 -45.53 -3.31
N GLU A 307 0.98 -45.43 -4.56
CA GLU A 307 1.74 -46.50 -5.22
C GLU A 307 3.26 -46.32 -5.09
N ARG A 308 3.77 -45.08 -5.05
CA ARG A 308 5.21 -44.79 -4.86
C ARG A 308 5.74 -44.94 -3.42
N GLN A 309 4.87 -45.09 -2.42
CA GLN A 309 5.33 -45.29 -1.02
C GLN A 309 6.06 -46.63 -0.79
N HIS A 310 6.06 -47.56 -1.76
CA HIS A 310 6.81 -48.80 -1.68
C HIS A 310 8.21 -48.76 -2.35
N THR A 311 8.67 -47.63 -2.89
CA THR A 311 9.99 -47.53 -3.57
C THR A 311 10.77 -46.23 -3.28
N ALA A 312 10.67 -45.67 -2.07
CA ALA A 312 11.53 -44.56 -1.66
C ALA A 312 12.79 -45.07 -0.93
N TYR A 313 13.91 -45.20 -1.67
CA TYR A 313 15.24 -45.31 -1.08
C TYR A 313 15.53 -44.04 -0.25
N LYS A 314 15.82 -44.22 1.04
CA LYS A 314 16.24 -43.12 1.93
C LYS A 314 17.71 -42.80 1.66
N PHE A 315 17.98 -41.64 1.08
CA PHE A 315 19.32 -41.08 1.11
C PHE A 315 19.58 -40.48 2.49
N THR A 316 20.70 -40.84 3.09
CA THR A 316 21.23 -40.27 4.34
C THR A 316 22.54 -39.54 4.05
N MET A 317 22.96 -38.62 4.92
CA MET A 317 24.23 -37.88 4.81
C MET A 317 25.50 -38.77 4.69
N ARG A 318 25.40 -40.10 4.89
CA ARG A 318 26.49 -41.05 4.61
C ARG A 318 26.62 -41.42 3.13
N ASP A 319 25.62 -41.11 2.31
CA ASP A 319 25.60 -41.37 0.86
C ASP A 319 26.28 -40.25 0.05
N PHE A 320 26.67 -39.15 0.71
CA PHE A 320 27.49 -38.07 0.15
C PHE A 320 28.96 -38.17 0.59
N ARG A 321 29.53 -39.38 0.58
CA ARG A 321 30.99 -39.48 0.49
C ARG A 321 31.36 -39.21 -0.97
N LEU A 322 31.98 -38.05 -1.21
CA LEU A 322 32.70 -37.81 -2.46
C LEU A 322 33.69 -38.95 -2.65
N ASP A 323 33.55 -39.66 -3.77
CA ASP A 323 34.54 -40.63 -4.22
C ASP A 323 35.90 -39.90 -4.31
N PRO A 324 37.04 -40.50 -3.92
CA PRO A 324 38.34 -39.82 -3.86
C PRO A 324 38.80 -39.24 -5.20
N SER A 325 38.17 -39.66 -6.30
CA SER A 325 38.37 -39.20 -7.67
C SER A 325 37.83 -37.78 -7.95
N TYR A 326 37.02 -37.21 -7.06
CA TYR A 326 36.46 -35.85 -7.18
C TYR A 326 37.08 -34.84 -6.20
N ALA A 327 38.23 -35.17 -5.60
CA ALA A 327 39.06 -34.16 -4.96
C ALA A 327 39.61 -33.21 -6.03
N VAL A 328 39.05 -32.00 -6.11
CA VAL A 328 39.67 -30.91 -6.88
C VAL A 328 41.01 -30.61 -6.21
N SER A 329 42.10 -30.97 -6.89
CA SER A 329 43.46 -30.67 -6.45
C SER A 329 43.56 -29.19 -6.10
N SER A 330 43.88 -28.90 -4.84
CA SER A 330 44.18 -27.57 -4.32
C SER A 330 45.55 -27.09 -4.81
N SER A 331 45.74 -27.09 -6.13
CA SER A 331 46.97 -26.64 -6.79
C SER A 331 46.66 -25.46 -7.70
N ALA A 332 47.07 -24.29 -7.22
CA ALA A 332 47.44 -23.09 -7.97
C ALA A 332 46.39 -22.46 -8.90
N GLY A 333 45.72 -21.43 -8.37
CA GLY A 333 45.47 -20.17 -9.06
C GLY A 333 44.62 -20.21 -10.33
N SER A 334 43.30 -20.07 -10.18
CA SER A 334 42.45 -19.18 -11.01
C SER A 334 40.99 -19.40 -10.62
N SER A 335 40.51 -18.64 -9.64
CA SER A 335 39.07 -18.45 -9.46
C SER A 335 38.59 -17.48 -10.53
N THR A 336 38.02 -17.98 -11.62
CA THR A 336 37.37 -17.16 -12.63
C THR A 336 35.97 -17.67 -12.90
N MET A 337 34.99 -16.83 -12.57
CA MET A 337 33.61 -16.93 -13.03
C MET A 337 33.58 -16.85 -14.55
N ALA A 338 33.66 -17.99 -15.22
CA ALA A 338 33.38 -18.10 -16.64
C ALA A 338 32.94 -19.54 -16.89
N LEU A 339 31.64 -19.72 -17.14
CA LEU A 339 30.97 -20.78 -17.93
C LEU A 339 29.50 -20.85 -17.50
N LEU A 340 28.78 -19.73 -17.70
CA LEU A 340 27.30 -19.68 -17.66
C LEU A 340 26.70 -19.80 -19.07
N PHE A 341 27.50 -20.24 -20.04
CA PHE A 341 27.05 -20.49 -21.41
C PHE A 341 27.65 -21.81 -21.88
N ASP A 342 27.03 -22.92 -21.48
CA ASP A 342 27.05 -24.16 -22.24
C ASP A 342 25.81 -24.98 -21.84
N TYR A 343 24.77 -24.89 -22.66
CA TYR A 343 23.62 -25.77 -22.59
C TYR A 343 24.05 -27.19 -22.96
N PRO A 344 23.72 -28.24 -22.17
CA PRO A 344 24.07 -29.60 -22.56
C PRO A 344 23.15 -30.09 -23.70
N VAL A 345 23.74 -30.33 -24.87
CA VAL A 345 23.12 -31.02 -26.02
C VAL A 345 23.02 -32.53 -25.71
N ARG A 346 21.86 -33.13 -25.97
CA ARG A 346 21.65 -34.58 -25.85
C ARG A 346 22.55 -35.33 -26.86
N LYS A 347 23.38 -36.25 -26.37
CA LYS A 347 23.99 -37.29 -27.21
C LYS A 347 22.95 -38.37 -27.49
N GLU A 348 22.59 -38.55 -28.76
CA GLU A 348 21.94 -39.75 -29.26
C GLU A 348 22.96 -40.88 -29.27
N ASN A 349 22.67 -41.97 -28.56
CA ASN A 349 23.47 -43.19 -28.64
C ASN A 349 23.05 -43.93 -29.92
N ALA A 350 23.90 -43.86 -30.94
CA ALA A 350 23.84 -44.74 -32.10
C ALA A 350 24.22 -46.16 -31.69
N SER A 351 23.44 -47.14 -32.15
CA SER A 351 23.84 -48.53 -32.30
C SER A 351 24.85 -48.70 -33.42
#